data_AF-A0A0C3D4F8-F1
#
_entry.id   AF-A0A0C3D4F8-F1
#
_cell.length_a   1.000
_cell.length_b   1.000
_cell.length_c   1.000
_cell.angle_alpha   90.00
_cell.angle_beta   90.00
_cell.angle_gamma   90.00
#
_symmetry.space_group_name_H-M   'P 1'
#
loop_
_entity.id
_entity.type
_entity.pdbx_description
1 polymer ?
#
loop_
_entity_poly.entity_id
_entity_poly.type
_entity_poly.pdbx_seq_one_letter_code
_entity_poly.pdbx_strand_id
1 'polypeptide(L)'
;MPTLSIAGALLVLAKTEDLPWTASQWQVITQIAGVPWHTASDAALNAPAPNVPSWTTQNAQSVEAYAVALANCATVDEQIKLSKLAHGDNQQAGRKMWGEFFNNHWTHIWKMPRIIDQAFKDCGCSPYDAMGDMGMQQVILPTLATRLFGASAFMNISAIIRPPIRRFLEVIVTHTWNRYRRNTSKEVKKLEKDKASLNEQWKASIEELEQRKRELEAMLAAARQDESQRASIDKLPKALRDALANLAKEDRVREVDEAIQAALETLSPEGLDTVEIPEGPTVDLSEWREGVEDLRALSEDQLWEQLGFPNKALPFFQEWTDPDAMIESWTDAGEKWLQTADGGRERLVPRWHQLVGILRMLQRGFDRQPVLVMDGVGIGKTLQAIGLIACLAFYRNHFEKHGHFPGIFANRKWQEQEGNIPDGPVIIVCPVNLQEQWTREIRRFLQRGTFDIFPYVGKLMSRSTWWTRGYTQSHQPAHRRIILATQSVRVSFAI
;
A
#
# COMPACT_ATOMS: atom_id res chain seq x y z
N MET A 1 15.94 28.83 -22.78
CA MET A 1 16.20 30.24 -23.11
C MET A 1 17.40 30.69 -22.30
N PRO A 2 18.36 31.42 -22.90
CA PRO A 2 19.42 32.06 -22.13
C PRO A 2 18.78 33.12 -21.22
N THR A 3 18.99 33.01 -19.92
CA THR A 3 18.43 33.92 -18.92
C THR A 3 19.56 34.42 -18.04
N LEU A 4 19.55 35.71 -17.70
CA LEU A 4 20.49 36.30 -16.77
C LEU A 4 20.41 35.59 -15.41
N SER A 5 21.52 35.52 -14.68
CA SER A 5 21.49 35.01 -13.31
C SER A 5 20.62 35.90 -12.43
N ILE A 6 19.97 35.34 -11.39
CA ILE A 6 19.16 36.16 -10.46
C ILE A 6 20.04 37.24 -9.82
N ALA A 7 21.29 36.90 -9.48
CA ALA A 7 22.27 37.85 -8.96
C ALA A 7 22.53 39.02 -9.92
N GLY A 8 22.69 38.75 -11.22
CA GLY A 8 22.87 39.79 -12.24
C GLY A 8 21.60 40.62 -12.45
N ALA A 9 20.44 39.98 -12.51
CA ALA A 9 19.16 40.66 -12.68
C ALA A 9 18.84 41.60 -11.51
N LEU A 10 19.26 41.23 -10.30
CA LEU A 10 19.14 42.08 -9.10
C LEU A 10 20.02 43.34 -9.18
N LEU A 11 21.23 43.25 -9.73
CA LEU A 11 22.10 44.42 -9.95
C LEU A 11 21.54 45.36 -11.01
N VAL A 12 21.02 44.81 -12.12
CA VAL A 12 20.38 45.59 -13.17
C VAL A 12 19.18 46.34 -12.58
N LEU A 13 18.32 45.67 -11.81
CA LEU A 13 17.19 46.31 -11.14
C LEU A 13 17.64 47.45 -10.22
N ALA A 14 18.70 47.23 -9.45
CA ALA A 14 19.25 48.19 -8.50
C ALA A 14 19.84 49.43 -9.14
N LYS A 15 20.42 49.32 -10.33
CA LYS A 15 21.00 50.48 -11.02
C LYS A 15 20.02 51.21 -11.94
N THR A 16 18.94 50.56 -12.38
CA THR A 16 17.92 51.23 -13.21
C THR A 16 16.93 52.04 -12.38
N GLU A 17 16.57 51.61 -11.16
CA GLU A 17 15.45 52.20 -10.39
C GLU A 17 15.75 52.38 -8.89
N ASP A 18 17.00 52.19 -8.44
CA ASP A 18 17.36 52.09 -7.02
C ASP A 18 16.55 51.02 -6.23
N LEU A 19 15.92 50.10 -6.95
CA LEU A 19 15.12 48.99 -6.43
C LEU A 19 15.92 47.69 -6.48
N PRO A 20 15.80 46.75 -5.54
CA PRO A 20 14.80 46.72 -4.49
C PRO A 20 15.22 47.41 -3.19
N TRP A 21 16.41 48.01 -3.13
CA TRP A 21 17.01 48.46 -1.88
C TRP A 21 16.30 49.63 -1.21
N THR A 22 15.46 50.36 -1.95
CA THR A 22 14.56 51.40 -1.44
C THR A 22 13.18 50.86 -1.04
N ALA A 23 12.84 49.61 -1.39
CA ALA A 23 11.55 49.00 -1.04
C ALA A 23 11.56 48.51 0.41
N SER A 24 10.68 49.06 1.25
CA SER A 24 10.58 48.70 2.67
C SER A 24 10.41 47.20 2.89
N GLN A 25 9.56 46.55 2.09
CA GLN A 25 9.33 45.11 2.16
C GLN A 25 10.60 44.30 1.88
N TRP A 26 11.43 44.74 0.94
CA TRP A 26 12.69 44.08 0.62
C TRP A 26 13.73 44.28 1.73
N GLN A 27 13.79 45.48 2.32
CA GLN A 27 14.65 45.75 3.48
C GLN A 27 14.26 44.90 4.68
N VAL A 28 12.96 44.67 4.92
CA VAL A 28 12.47 43.76 5.96
C VAL A 28 12.93 42.33 5.73
N ILE A 29 12.86 41.84 4.48
CA ILE A 29 13.30 40.48 4.13
C ILE A 29 14.82 40.34 4.24
N THR A 30 15.57 41.33 3.76
CA THR A 30 17.02 41.24 3.62
C THR A 30 17.79 41.74 4.84
N GLN A 31 17.15 42.52 5.70
CA GLN A 31 17.75 43.25 6.82
C GLN A 31 18.85 44.24 6.41
N ILE A 32 18.81 44.70 5.15
CA ILE A 32 19.76 45.66 4.60
C ILE A 32 19.01 46.97 4.38
N ALA A 33 19.43 48.03 5.09
CA ALA A 33 18.74 49.32 5.14
C ALA A 33 18.90 50.20 3.88
N GLY A 34 19.61 49.73 2.85
CA GLY A 34 19.87 50.49 1.63
C GLY A 34 20.72 49.74 0.61
N VAL A 35 21.31 50.47 -0.34
CA VAL A 35 22.10 49.87 -1.42
C VAL A 35 23.36 49.20 -0.85
N PRO A 36 23.63 47.91 -1.14
CA PRO A 36 24.72 47.15 -0.51
C PRO A 36 26.12 47.75 -0.72
N TRP A 37 26.36 48.35 -1.89
CA TRP A 37 27.64 48.96 -2.26
C TRP A 37 27.71 50.47 -2.00
N HIS A 38 26.78 51.03 -1.21
CA HIS A 38 26.87 52.44 -0.83
C HIS A 38 28.16 52.70 -0.05
N THR A 39 28.86 53.79 -0.37
CA THR A 39 30.06 54.25 0.33
C THR A 39 29.95 55.73 0.64
N ALA A 40 30.50 56.17 1.78
CA ALA A 40 30.61 57.59 2.09
C ALA A 40 31.73 58.22 1.24
N SER A 41 31.52 59.46 0.77
CA SER A 41 32.40 60.13 -0.19
C SER A 41 33.86 60.27 0.27
N ASP A 42 34.11 60.30 1.59
CA ASP A 42 35.44 60.46 2.20
C ASP A 42 35.90 59.22 3.02
N ALA A 43 35.25 58.07 2.85
CA ALA A 43 35.62 56.87 3.59
C ALA A 43 36.97 56.29 3.12
N ALA A 44 37.83 55.91 4.07
CA ALA A 44 39.07 55.20 3.76
C ALA A 44 38.77 53.86 3.05
N LEU A 45 39.59 53.46 2.08
CA LEU A 45 39.37 52.25 1.27
C LEU A 45 39.18 50.95 2.07
N ASN A 46 39.77 50.89 3.27
CA ASN A 46 39.70 49.74 4.17
C ASN A 46 38.57 49.85 5.22
N ALA A 47 37.83 50.95 5.27
CA ALA A 47 36.71 51.12 6.19
C ALA A 47 35.56 50.17 5.82
N PRO A 48 34.75 49.71 6.81
CA PRO A 48 33.59 48.87 6.53
C PRO A 48 32.51 49.65 5.77
N ALA A 49 31.83 48.99 4.83
CA ALA A 49 30.72 49.58 4.10
C ALA A 49 29.48 49.74 5.01
N PRO A 50 28.76 50.88 4.96
CA PRO A 50 27.65 51.19 5.88
C PRO A 50 26.53 50.14 5.91
N ASN A 51 26.12 49.62 4.74
CA ASN A 51 24.98 48.71 4.63
C ASN A 51 25.37 47.23 4.68
N VAL A 52 26.65 46.92 4.45
CA VAL A 52 27.21 45.55 4.47
C VAL A 52 28.56 45.60 5.20
N PRO A 53 28.58 45.50 6.53
CA PRO A 53 29.81 45.65 7.33
C PRO A 53 30.90 44.63 7.01
N SER A 54 30.54 43.50 6.39
CA SER A 54 31.50 42.49 5.93
C SER A 54 32.32 42.92 4.71
N TRP A 55 31.99 44.03 4.07
CA TRP A 55 32.72 44.57 2.92
C TRP A 55 33.55 45.79 3.33
N THR A 56 34.70 45.96 2.68
CA THR A 56 35.45 47.22 2.72
C THR A 56 34.89 48.21 1.69
N THR A 57 35.19 49.50 1.86
CA THR A 57 34.86 50.55 0.88
C THR A 57 35.39 50.22 -0.52
N GLN A 58 36.61 49.67 -0.64
CA GLN A 58 37.16 49.23 -1.92
C GLN A 58 36.35 48.10 -2.57
N ASN A 59 35.90 47.13 -1.76
CA ASN A 59 35.08 46.02 -2.25
C ASN A 59 33.70 46.50 -2.72
N ALA A 60 33.08 47.41 -1.96
CA ALA A 60 31.82 48.03 -2.32
C ALA A 60 31.95 48.82 -3.65
N GLN A 61 33.00 49.64 -3.81
CA GLN A 61 33.27 50.35 -5.06
C GLN A 61 33.47 49.41 -6.26
N SER A 62 34.14 48.26 -6.05
CA SER A 62 34.32 47.25 -7.09
C SER A 62 33.00 46.59 -7.51
N VAL A 63 32.09 46.32 -6.56
CA VAL A 63 30.74 45.82 -6.84
C VAL A 63 29.90 46.87 -7.56
N GLU A 64 30.02 48.14 -7.17
CA GLU A 64 29.33 49.25 -7.83
C GLU A 64 29.78 49.40 -9.29
N ALA A 65 31.09 49.38 -9.56
CA ALA A 65 31.63 49.44 -10.91
C ALA A 65 31.10 48.30 -11.79
N TYR A 66 31.00 47.09 -11.22
CA TYR A 66 30.42 45.95 -11.93
C TYR A 66 28.92 46.14 -12.20
N ALA A 67 28.16 46.64 -11.22
CA ALA A 67 26.73 46.89 -11.39
C ALA A 67 26.45 47.93 -12.48
N VAL A 68 27.25 49.00 -12.55
CA VAL A 68 27.16 50.03 -13.60
C VAL A 68 27.50 49.44 -14.97
N ALA A 69 28.58 48.67 -15.07
CA ALA A 69 28.95 48.01 -16.33
C ALA A 69 27.86 47.05 -16.83
N LEU A 70 27.21 46.32 -15.92
CA LEU A 70 26.12 45.40 -16.26
C LEU A 70 24.84 46.11 -16.70
N ALA A 71 24.49 47.23 -16.04
CA ALA A 71 23.32 48.03 -16.39
C ALA A 71 23.48 48.76 -17.74
N ASN A 72 24.72 49.11 -18.11
CA ASN A 72 25.03 49.80 -19.37
C ASN A 72 25.08 48.89 -20.61
N CYS A 73 24.98 47.56 -20.45
CA CYS A 73 24.88 46.65 -21.59
C CYS A 73 23.58 46.87 -22.38
N ALA A 74 23.67 46.89 -23.71
CA ALA A 74 22.54 47.21 -24.59
C ALA A 74 21.56 46.04 -24.71
N THR A 75 22.04 44.81 -24.56
CA THR A 75 21.23 43.59 -24.71
C THR A 75 21.36 42.64 -23.50
N VAL A 76 20.32 41.82 -23.27
CA VAL A 76 20.34 40.78 -22.24
C VAL A 76 21.43 39.74 -22.52
N ASP A 77 21.75 39.47 -23.79
CA ASP A 77 22.83 38.55 -24.16
C ASP A 77 24.22 39.09 -23.79
N GLU A 78 24.45 40.39 -23.92
CA GLU A 78 25.67 41.05 -23.42
C GLU A 78 25.76 40.97 -21.90
N GLN A 79 24.66 41.20 -21.18
CA GLN A 79 24.60 41.04 -19.73
C GLN A 79 24.93 39.60 -19.31
N ILE A 80 24.39 38.60 -20.03
CA ILE A 80 24.69 37.19 -19.80
C ILE A 80 26.16 36.89 -20.06
N LYS A 81 26.75 37.39 -21.15
CA LYS A 81 28.17 37.23 -21.48
C LYS A 81 29.04 37.82 -20.37
N LEU A 82 28.81 39.08 -20.00
CA LEU A 82 29.56 39.77 -18.95
C LEU A 82 29.45 39.06 -17.59
N SER A 83 28.28 38.52 -17.25
CA SER A 83 28.07 37.75 -16.01
C SER A 83 28.83 36.41 -15.96
N LYS A 84 29.26 35.88 -17.12
CA LYS A 84 29.92 34.58 -17.26
C LYS A 84 31.42 34.65 -17.56
N LEU A 85 31.99 35.84 -17.75
CA LEU A 85 33.41 36.00 -18.04
C LEU A 85 34.26 35.52 -16.85
N ALA A 86 35.13 34.54 -17.11
CA ALA A 86 35.94 33.88 -16.08
C ALA A 86 37.18 34.71 -15.68
N HIS A 87 37.87 35.33 -16.65
CA HIS A 87 39.14 36.04 -16.43
C HIS A 87 39.33 37.22 -17.39
N GLY A 88 40.10 38.24 -16.97
CA GLY A 88 40.72 39.22 -17.87
C GLY A 88 40.01 40.57 -18.04
N ASP A 89 39.02 40.91 -17.21
CA ASP A 89 38.33 42.20 -17.27
C ASP A 89 38.35 42.95 -15.93
N ASN A 90 38.21 44.29 -16.01
CA ASN A 90 38.28 45.19 -14.85
C ASN A 90 37.14 44.97 -13.83
N GLN A 91 36.16 44.12 -14.15
CA GLN A 91 34.97 43.87 -13.34
C GLN A 91 35.02 42.53 -12.57
N GLN A 92 36.10 41.77 -12.70
CA GLN A 92 36.23 40.44 -12.08
C GLN A 92 36.10 40.49 -10.54
N ALA A 93 36.73 41.48 -9.88
CA ALA A 93 36.70 41.61 -8.42
C ALA A 93 35.26 41.86 -7.92
N GLY A 94 34.54 42.80 -8.54
CA GLY A 94 33.14 43.10 -8.23
C GLY A 94 32.21 41.91 -8.48
N ARG A 95 32.39 41.19 -9.60
CA ARG A 95 31.62 39.97 -9.90
C ARG A 95 31.75 38.90 -8.84
N LYS A 96 32.99 38.59 -8.45
CA LYS A 96 33.28 37.55 -7.47
C LYS A 96 32.68 37.90 -6.11
N MET A 97 32.93 39.11 -5.63
CA MET A 97 32.41 39.61 -4.35
C MET A 97 30.88 39.59 -4.31
N TRP A 98 30.24 40.09 -5.38
CA TRP A 98 28.79 40.07 -5.47
C TRP A 98 28.22 38.65 -5.51
N GLY A 99 28.83 37.76 -6.30
CA GLY A 99 28.40 36.37 -6.41
C GLY A 99 28.49 35.62 -5.08
N GLU A 100 29.59 35.78 -4.34
CA GLU A 100 29.77 35.18 -3.02
C GLU A 100 28.75 35.71 -2.01
N PHE A 101 28.58 37.03 -1.94
CA PHE A 101 27.59 37.66 -1.09
C PHE A 101 26.18 37.17 -1.41
N PHE A 102 25.77 37.24 -2.68
CA PHE A 102 24.44 36.83 -3.11
C PHE A 102 24.17 35.36 -2.81
N ASN A 103 25.11 34.45 -3.11
CA ASN A 103 24.90 33.02 -2.89
C ASN A 103 24.75 32.68 -1.40
N ASN A 104 25.55 33.32 -0.54
CA ASN A 104 25.46 33.14 0.91
C ASN A 104 24.13 33.65 1.47
N HIS A 105 23.61 34.76 0.93
CA HIS A 105 22.41 35.39 1.47
C HIS A 105 21.11 34.83 0.87
N TRP A 106 21.04 34.60 -0.43
CA TRP A 106 19.81 34.27 -1.17
C TRP A 106 19.07 33.06 -0.58
N THR A 107 19.78 31.96 -0.38
CA THR A 107 19.17 30.70 0.09
C THR A 107 19.10 30.64 1.62
N HIS A 108 20.17 31.02 2.31
CA HIS A 108 20.32 30.74 3.74
C HIS A 108 19.81 31.87 4.65
N ILE A 109 20.08 33.12 4.29
CA ILE A 109 19.76 34.29 5.13
C ILE A 109 18.37 34.83 4.76
N TRP A 110 18.19 35.22 3.50
CA TRP A 110 16.94 35.79 2.99
C TRP A 110 15.84 34.75 2.77
N LYS A 111 16.20 33.46 2.70
CA LYS A 111 15.27 32.34 2.47
C LYS A 111 14.37 32.58 1.25
N MET A 112 14.90 33.24 0.21
CA MET A 112 14.16 33.64 -1.00
C MET A 112 13.47 32.46 -1.69
N PRO A 113 14.12 31.29 -1.87
CA PRO A 113 13.46 30.05 -2.26
C PRO A 113 12.11 29.79 -1.59
N ARG A 114 12.05 29.89 -0.26
CA ARG A 114 10.86 29.57 0.53
C ARG A 114 9.74 30.59 0.29
N ILE A 115 10.09 31.88 0.19
CA ILE A 115 9.13 32.96 -0.08
C ILE A 115 8.50 32.76 -1.46
N ILE A 116 9.34 32.45 -2.46
CA ILE A 116 8.91 32.20 -3.84
C ILE A 116 8.01 30.96 -3.90
N ASP A 117 8.44 29.85 -3.29
CA ASP A 117 7.67 28.60 -3.29
C ASP A 117 6.32 28.75 -2.57
N GLN A 118 6.27 29.52 -1.50
CA GLN A 118 5.02 29.82 -0.81
C GLN A 118 4.08 30.66 -1.68
N ALA A 119 4.61 31.60 -2.47
CA ALA A 119 3.79 32.37 -3.42
C ALA A 119 3.16 31.46 -4.49
N PHE A 120 3.92 30.51 -5.03
CA PHE A 120 3.39 29.50 -5.96
C PHE A 120 2.28 28.66 -5.32
N LYS A 121 2.49 28.20 -4.09
CA LYS A 121 1.48 27.43 -3.33
C LYS A 121 0.20 28.23 -3.09
N ASP A 122 0.31 29.48 -2.68
CA ASP A 122 -0.84 30.31 -2.33
C ASP A 122 -1.67 30.69 -3.58
N CYS A 123 -1.03 30.75 -4.75
CA CYS A 123 -1.71 30.90 -6.03
C CYS A 123 -2.27 29.59 -6.60
N GLY A 124 -2.05 28.44 -5.94
CA GLY A 124 -2.43 27.13 -6.47
C GLY A 124 -1.78 26.79 -7.81
N CYS A 125 -0.63 27.40 -8.12
CA CYS A 125 0.03 27.27 -9.42
C CYS A 125 1.37 26.55 -9.28
N SER A 126 1.68 25.66 -10.23
CA SER A 126 3.03 25.12 -10.33
C SER A 126 3.92 26.05 -11.15
N PRO A 127 5.25 26.01 -10.95
CA PRO A 127 6.20 26.70 -11.83
C PRO A 127 6.12 26.25 -13.30
N TYR A 128 5.52 25.08 -13.58
CA TYR A 128 5.26 24.62 -14.94
C TYR A 128 4.08 25.39 -15.55
N ASP A 129 2.98 25.53 -14.80
CA ASP A 129 1.80 26.29 -15.24
C ASP A 129 2.16 27.75 -15.49
N ALA A 130 2.96 28.35 -14.61
CA ALA A 130 3.44 29.72 -14.76
C ALA A 130 4.43 29.94 -15.93
N MET A 131 4.94 28.88 -16.57
CA MET A 131 5.79 29.01 -17.78
C MET A 131 5.02 28.68 -19.06
N GLY A 132 3.98 27.84 -18.98
CA GLY A 132 3.19 27.39 -20.13
C GLY A 132 1.89 28.17 -20.36
N ASP A 133 1.36 28.84 -19.32
CA ASP A 133 0.10 29.55 -19.37
C ASP A 133 0.28 31.04 -19.04
N MET A 134 0.01 31.90 -20.03
CA MET A 134 0.03 33.36 -19.88
C MET A 134 -0.98 33.85 -18.83
N GLY A 135 -2.10 33.15 -18.62
CA GLY A 135 -3.06 33.45 -17.57
C GLY A 135 -2.45 33.24 -16.18
N MET A 136 -1.73 32.13 -15.98
CA MET A 136 -1.09 31.82 -14.71
C MET A 136 0.09 32.75 -14.40
N GLN A 137 0.80 33.24 -15.42
CA GLN A 137 1.78 34.33 -15.24
C GLN A 137 1.15 35.61 -14.68
N GLN A 138 -0.04 35.96 -15.15
CA GLN A 138 -0.75 37.15 -14.67
C GLN A 138 -1.23 37.02 -13.22
N VAL A 139 -1.33 35.80 -12.69
CA VAL A 139 -1.71 35.53 -11.29
C VAL A 139 -0.49 35.50 -10.36
N ILE A 140 0.60 34.84 -10.77
CA ILE A 140 1.78 34.67 -9.89
C ILE A 140 2.65 35.93 -9.80
N LEU A 141 2.81 36.68 -10.89
CA LEU A 141 3.69 37.84 -10.92
C LEU A 141 3.23 38.94 -9.93
N PRO A 142 1.94 39.33 -9.85
CA PRO A 142 1.48 40.30 -8.86
C PRO A 142 1.69 39.81 -7.42
N THR A 143 1.47 38.52 -7.16
CA THR A 143 1.66 37.93 -5.83
C THR A 143 3.12 37.98 -5.39
N LEU A 144 4.05 37.64 -6.29
CA LEU A 144 5.48 37.77 -6.04
C LEU A 144 5.90 39.23 -5.88
N ALA A 145 5.37 40.14 -6.70
CA ALA A 145 5.62 41.57 -6.64
C ALA A 145 5.25 42.13 -5.26
N THR A 146 4.03 41.83 -4.78
CA THR A 146 3.55 42.24 -3.46
C THR A 146 4.41 41.65 -2.34
N ARG A 147 4.81 40.38 -2.41
CA ARG A 147 5.59 39.73 -1.34
C ARG A 147 7.01 40.25 -1.23
N LEU A 148 7.66 40.50 -2.36
CA LEU A 148 9.07 40.88 -2.40
C LEU A 148 9.26 42.40 -2.28
N PHE A 149 8.35 43.19 -2.85
CA PHE A 149 8.51 44.64 -2.96
C PHE A 149 7.37 45.43 -2.28
N GLY A 150 6.24 44.80 -1.96
CA GLY A 150 5.10 45.50 -1.35
C GLY A 150 4.46 46.51 -2.31
N ALA A 151 4.02 47.66 -1.78
CA ALA A 151 3.37 48.69 -2.59
C ALA A 151 4.30 49.32 -3.64
N SER A 152 5.62 49.33 -3.42
CA SER A 152 6.57 49.89 -4.38
C SER A 152 6.71 49.06 -5.66
N ALA A 153 6.10 47.87 -5.70
CA ALA A 153 6.10 47.01 -6.88
C ALA A 153 5.23 47.54 -8.03
N PHE A 154 4.25 48.38 -7.70
CA PHE A 154 3.19 48.81 -8.60
C PHE A 154 3.40 50.26 -9.05
N MET A 155 2.77 50.63 -10.15
CA MET A 155 2.67 52.03 -10.58
C MET A 155 1.60 52.74 -9.74
N ASN A 156 1.85 53.99 -9.34
CA ASN A 156 1.09 54.72 -8.30
C ASN A 156 -0.45 54.78 -8.47
N ILE A 157 -1.01 54.45 -9.64
CA ILE A 157 -2.44 54.60 -9.96
C ILE A 157 -3.06 53.28 -10.48
N SER A 158 -2.27 52.22 -10.68
CA SER A 158 -2.78 50.95 -11.24
C SER A 158 -2.12 49.72 -10.62
N ALA A 159 -2.84 48.59 -10.60
CA ALA A 159 -2.31 47.30 -10.18
C ALA A 159 -1.28 46.70 -11.18
N ILE A 160 -0.68 47.54 -12.04
CA ILE A 160 0.29 47.15 -13.04
C ILE A 160 1.69 47.21 -12.42
N ILE A 161 2.40 46.08 -12.50
CA ILE A 161 3.77 45.94 -11.99
C ILE A 161 4.72 46.81 -12.83
N ARG A 162 5.66 47.50 -12.16
CA ARG A 162 6.68 48.30 -12.85
C ARG A 162 7.50 47.42 -13.82
N PRO A 163 7.73 47.84 -15.08
CA PRO A 163 8.41 47.01 -16.07
C PRO A 163 9.78 46.42 -15.64
N PRO A 164 10.65 47.15 -14.91
CA PRO A 164 11.91 46.59 -14.42
C PRO A 164 11.71 45.46 -13.41
N ILE A 165 10.74 45.60 -12.51
CA ILE A 165 10.37 44.57 -11.51
C ILE A 165 9.79 43.35 -12.22
N ARG A 166 8.91 43.57 -13.21
CA ARG A 166 8.34 42.47 -14.00
C ARG A 166 9.42 41.62 -14.66
N ARG A 167 10.41 42.25 -15.32
CA ARG A 167 11.55 41.54 -15.93
C ARG A 167 12.34 40.72 -14.90
N PHE A 168 12.58 41.28 -13.71
CA PHE A 168 13.24 40.57 -12.63
C PHE A 168 12.43 39.36 -12.13
N LEU A 169 11.12 39.51 -11.98
CA LEU A 169 10.23 38.42 -11.57
C LEU A 169 10.16 37.30 -12.62
N GLU A 170 10.16 37.64 -13.92
CA GLU A 170 10.24 36.66 -15.01
C GLU A 170 11.54 35.83 -14.95
N VAL A 171 12.66 36.47 -14.59
CA VAL A 171 13.93 35.76 -14.31
C VAL A 171 13.77 34.81 -13.12
N ILE A 172 13.14 35.25 -12.02
CA ILE A 172 12.87 34.40 -10.85
C ILE A 172 12.02 33.19 -11.22
N VAL A 173 10.91 33.39 -11.94
CA VAL A 173 10.01 32.29 -12.35
C VAL A 173 10.77 31.28 -13.21
N THR A 174 11.56 31.76 -14.18
CA THR A 174 12.36 30.90 -15.06
C THR A 174 13.38 30.06 -14.28
N HIS A 175 14.09 30.65 -13.32
CA HIS A 175 15.06 29.91 -12.48
C HIS A 175 14.38 28.94 -11.52
N THR A 176 13.21 29.30 -11.00
CA THR A 176 12.39 28.43 -10.14
C THR A 176 11.94 27.20 -10.91
N TRP A 177 11.41 27.39 -12.13
CA TRP A 177 11.07 26.28 -13.03
C TRP A 177 12.27 25.36 -13.32
N ASN A 178 13.43 25.94 -13.67
CA ASN A 178 14.65 25.16 -13.91
C ASN A 178 15.07 24.34 -12.68
N ARG A 179 14.92 24.90 -11.48
CA ARG A 179 15.21 24.18 -10.22
C ARG A 179 14.24 23.01 -10.02
N TYR A 180 12.94 23.23 -10.19
CA TYR A 180 11.93 22.17 -10.09
C TYR A 180 12.21 21.05 -11.10
N ARG A 181 12.44 21.40 -12.38
CA ARG A 181 12.78 20.44 -13.43
C ARG A 181 14.00 19.58 -13.08
N ARG A 182 15.06 20.18 -12.53
CA ARG A 182 16.26 19.44 -12.10
C ARG A 182 15.96 18.51 -10.93
N ASN A 183 15.17 18.95 -9.96
CA ASN A 183 14.79 18.12 -8.82
C ASN A 183 13.92 16.92 -9.26
N THR A 184 12.90 17.16 -10.07
CA THR A 184 12.08 16.08 -10.65
C THR A 184 12.94 15.09 -11.45
N SER A 185 13.88 15.58 -12.26
CA SER A 185 14.79 14.69 -13.00
C SER A 185 15.68 13.84 -12.08
N LYS A 186 16.12 14.38 -10.93
CA LYS A 186 16.86 13.61 -9.92
C LYS A 186 15.98 12.57 -9.24
N GLU A 187 14.74 12.92 -8.90
CA GLU A 187 13.79 12.01 -8.29
C GLU A 187 13.44 10.84 -9.21
N VAL A 188 13.22 11.11 -10.51
CA VAL A 188 13.00 10.06 -11.51
C VAL A 188 14.20 9.10 -11.56
N LYS A 189 15.43 9.61 -11.64
CA LYS A 189 16.64 8.77 -11.63
C LYS A 189 16.78 7.96 -10.33
N LYS A 190 16.38 8.53 -9.18
CA LYS A 190 16.38 7.82 -7.90
C LYS A 190 15.36 6.68 -7.92
N LEU A 191 14.14 6.94 -8.36
CA LEU A 191 13.09 5.92 -8.48
C LEU A 191 13.48 4.79 -9.43
N GLU A 192 14.16 5.09 -10.53
CA GLU A 192 14.69 4.07 -11.44
C GLU A 192 15.72 3.18 -10.75
N LYS A 193 16.63 3.76 -9.96
CA LYS A 193 17.61 3.01 -9.17
C LYS A 193 16.95 2.16 -8.10
N ASP A 194 15.99 2.72 -7.36
CA ASP A 194 15.29 2.01 -6.28
C ASP A 194 14.47 0.84 -6.85
N LYS A 195 13.84 1.02 -8.01
CA LYS A 195 13.15 -0.05 -8.74
C LYS A 195 14.11 -1.17 -9.16
N ALA A 196 15.31 -0.84 -9.64
CA ALA A 196 16.31 -1.84 -10.01
C ALA A 196 16.77 -2.65 -8.79
N SER A 197 17.05 -1.97 -7.68
CA SER A 197 17.45 -2.63 -6.42
C SER A 197 16.35 -3.54 -5.87
N LEU A 198 15.09 -3.10 -5.89
CA LEU A 198 13.96 -3.91 -5.44
C LEU A 198 13.79 -5.18 -6.31
N ASN A 199 13.97 -5.05 -7.62
CA ASN A 199 13.91 -6.20 -8.54
C ASN A 199 15.04 -7.21 -8.26
N GLU A 200 16.23 -6.74 -7.88
CA GLU A 200 17.36 -7.60 -7.52
C GLU A 200 17.09 -8.33 -6.19
N GLN A 201 16.62 -7.62 -5.16
CA GLN A 201 16.21 -8.22 -3.88
C GLN A 201 15.09 -9.24 -4.04
N TRP A 202 14.10 -8.94 -4.89
CA TRP A 202 13.00 -9.84 -5.19
C TRP A 202 13.48 -11.13 -5.87
N LYS A 203 14.40 -11.03 -6.84
CA LYS A 203 15.01 -12.20 -7.49
C LYS A 203 15.79 -13.06 -6.50
N ALA A 204 16.62 -12.44 -5.66
CA ALA A 204 17.37 -13.16 -4.64
C ALA A 204 16.44 -13.86 -3.63
N SER A 205 15.35 -13.21 -3.22
CA SER A 205 14.36 -13.81 -2.31
C SER A 205 13.63 -15.00 -2.93
N ILE A 206 13.28 -14.91 -4.23
CA ILE A 206 12.68 -16.04 -4.95
C ILE A 206 13.68 -17.20 -5.03
N GLU A 207 14.94 -16.93 -5.37
CA GLU A 207 15.97 -17.96 -5.48
C GLU A 207 16.23 -18.65 -4.13
N GLU A 208 16.25 -17.90 -3.02
CA GLU A 208 16.35 -18.43 -1.66
C GLU A 208 15.13 -19.31 -1.30
N LEU A 209 13.91 -18.87 -1.63
CA LEU A 209 12.69 -19.65 -1.40
C LEU A 209 12.67 -20.94 -2.24
N GLU A 210 13.10 -20.89 -3.50
CA GLU A 210 13.23 -22.06 -4.36
C GLU A 210 14.30 -23.03 -3.86
N GLN A 211 15.40 -22.53 -3.30
CA GLN A 211 16.44 -23.36 -2.70
C GLN A 211 15.92 -24.02 -1.42
N ARG A 212 15.28 -23.27 -0.52
CA ARG A 212 14.66 -23.82 0.70
C ARG A 212 13.58 -24.84 0.40
N LYS A 213 12.75 -24.60 -0.61
CA LYS A 213 11.74 -25.56 -1.08
C LYS A 213 12.41 -26.87 -1.53
N ARG A 214 13.49 -26.79 -2.32
CA ARG A 214 14.24 -27.96 -2.77
C ARG A 214 14.89 -28.72 -1.61
N GLU A 215 15.42 -28.02 -0.62
CA GLU A 215 15.98 -28.61 0.59
C GLU A 215 14.91 -29.35 1.42
N LEU A 216 13.73 -28.75 1.60
CA LEU A 216 12.60 -29.38 2.29
C LEU A 216 12.08 -30.61 1.54
N GLU A 217 11.95 -30.54 0.21
CA GLU A 217 11.57 -31.69 -0.62
C GLU A 217 12.59 -32.84 -0.49
N ALA A 218 13.89 -32.54 -0.47
CA ALA A 218 14.94 -33.53 -0.25
C ALA A 218 14.89 -34.13 1.17
N MET A 219 14.60 -33.30 2.19
CA MET A 219 14.44 -33.77 3.57
C MET A 219 13.24 -34.70 3.72
N LEU A 220 12.11 -34.37 3.09
CA LEU A 220 10.92 -35.22 3.07
C LEU A 220 11.17 -36.54 2.35
N ALA A 221 11.87 -36.51 1.21
CA ALA A 221 12.25 -37.72 0.49
C ALA A 221 13.21 -38.61 1.30
N ALA A 222 14.16 -38.01 2.02
CA ALA A 222 15.07 -38.71 2.92
C ALA A 222 14.34 -39.37 4.10
N ALA A 223 13.35 -38.67 4.69
CA ALA A 223 12.53 -39.20 5.76
C ALA A 223 11.63 -40.37 5.31
N ARG A 224 11.12 -40.32 4.07
CA ARG A 224 10.29 -41.37 3.47
C ARG A 224 11.08 -42.54 2.86
N GLN A 225 12.41 -42.49 2.89
CA GLN A 225 13.29 -43.46 2.23
C GLN A 225 12.97 -43.66 0.75
N ASP A 226 12.58 -42.58 0.04
CA ASP A 226 12.21 -42.65 -1.36
C ASP A 226 13.46 -42.81 -2.25
N GLU A 227 13.72 -44.05 -2.70
CA GLU A 227 14.88 -44.38 -3.53
C GLU A 227 14.88 -43.68 -4.90
N SER A 228 13.73 -43.19 -5.38
CA SER A 228 13.64 -42.46 -6.64
C SER A 228 14.30 -41.06 -6.59
N GLN A 229 14.45 -40.51 -5.39
CA GLN A 229 14.97 -39.17 -5.11
C GLN A 229 16.40 -39.19 -4.54
N ARG A 230 17.10 -40.32 -4.62
CA ARG A 230 18.40 -40.56 -3.96
C ARG A 230 19.46 -39.51 -4.29
N ALA A 231 19.50 -39.01 -5.52
CA ALA A 231 20.42 -37.95 -5.95
C ALA A 231 20.15 -36.59 -5.29
N SER A 232 18.92 -36.32 -4.85
CA SER A 232 18.55 -35.11 -4.11
C SER A 232 18.86 -35.29 -2.61
N ILE A 233 18.55 -36.47 -2.08
CA ILE A 233 18.87 -36.88 -0.70
C ILE A 233 20.37 -36.78 -0.44
N ASP A 234 21.21 -37.27 -1.36
CA ASP A 234 22.68 -37.28 -1.20
C ASP A 234 23.32 -35.89 -1.12
N LYS A 235 22.61 -34.84 -1.57
CA LYS A 235 23.06 -33.45 -1.45
C LYS A 235 22.86 -32.87 -0.05
N LEU A 236 22.07 -33.54 0.81
CA LEU A 236 21.90 -33.13 2.20
C LEU A 236 23.16 -33.45 3.03
N PRO A 237 23.47 -32.62 4.04
CA PRO A 237 24.55 -32.88 4.98
C PRO A 237 24.42 -34.28 5.62
N LYS A 238 25.53 -35.02 5.71
CA LYS A 238 25.54 -36.42 6.19
C LYS A 238 24.88 -36.59 7.57
N ALA A 239 25.18 -35.69 8.52
CA ALA A 239 24.58 -35.71 9.85
C ALA A 239 23.05 -35.56 9.84
N LEU A 240 22.50 -34.81 8.87
CA LEU A 240 21.07 -34.56 8.71
C LEU A 240 20.38 -35.74 8.04
N ARG A 241 21.03 -36.37 7.04
CA ARG A 241 20.58 -37.65 6.47
C ARG A 241 20.54 -38.76 7.51
N ASP A 242 21.59 -38.90 8.30
CA ASP A 242 21.68 -39.93 9.34
C ASP A 242 20.65 -39.70 10.46
N ALA A 243 20.36 -38.43 10.80
CA ALA A 243 19.30 -38.08 11.75
C ALA A 243 17.89 -38.37 11.18
N LEU A 244 17.62 -38.01 9.92
CA LEU A 244 16.34 -38.28 9.24
C LEU A 244 16.09 -39.78 9.04
N ALA A 245 17.13 -40.55 8.74
CA ALA A 245 17.06 -42.01 8.66
C ALA A 245 16.77 -42.68 10.02
N ASN A 246 17.19 -42.04 11.13
CA ASN A 246 16.90 -42.51 12.49
C ASN A 246 15.56 -41.98 13.04
N LEU A 247 15.05 -40.87 12.52
CA LEU A 247 13.76 -40.24 12.87
C LEU A 247 12.53 -41.03 12.36
N ALA A 248 12.71 -41.89 11.35
CA ALA A 248 11.66 -42.73 10.76
C ALA A 248 11.22 -43.91 11.65
N LYS A 249 11.74 -44.04 12.89
CA LYS A 249 11.14 -44.92 13.89
C LYS A 249 9.98 -44.14 14.52
N GLU A 250 8.76 -44.65 14.30
CA GLU A 250 7.42 -44.04 14.47
C GLU A 250 7.22 -43.06 15.66
N ASP A 251 8.00 -43.15 16.72
CA ASP A 251 7.85 -42.32 17.93
C ASP A 251 8.42 -40.89 17.81
N ARG A 252 9.25 -40.55 16.80
CA ARG A 252 9.94 -39.24 16.74
C ARG A 252 9.48 -38.26 15.66
N VAL A 253 8.61 -38.67 14.75
CA VAL A 253 8.03 -37.77 13.73
C VAL A 253 7.23 -36.64 14.39
N ARG A 254 6.58 -36.92 15.53
CA ARG A 254 5.81 -35.94 16.31
C ARG A 254 6.68 -34.84 16.94
N GLU A 255 7.90 -35.16 17.39
CA GLU A 255 8.84 -34.17 17.94
C GLU A 255 9.33 -33.18 16.88
N VAL A 256 9.44 -33.62 15.62
CA VAL A 256 9.85 -32.76 14.49
C VAL A 256 8.69 -31.89 14.03
N ASP A 257 7.46 -32.40 14.00
CA ASP A 257 6.27 -31.57 13.73
C ASP A 257 6.04 -30.51 14.82
N GLU A 258 6.26 -30.84 16.09
CA GLU A 258 6.20 -29.88 17.21
C GLU A 258 7.32 -28.84 17.11
N ALA A 259 8.53 -29.22 16.69
CA ALA A 259 9.64 -28.29 16.48
C ALA A 259 9.45 -27.36 15.26
N ILE A 260 8.82 -27.87 14.19
CA ILE A 260 8.46 -27.10 13.00
C ILE A 260 7.30 -26.14 13.33
N GLN A 261 6.30 -26.56 14.11
CA GLN A 261 5.25 -25.68 14.61
C GLN A 261 5.81 -24.59 15.53
N ALA A 262 6.72 -24.92 16.45
CA ALA A 262 7.36 -23.93 17.32
C ALA A 262 8.18 -22.89 16.53
N ALA A 263 8.88 -23.33 15.47
CA ALA A 263 9.61 -22.44 14.56
C ALA A 263 8.68 -21.56 13.70
N LEU A 264 7.52 -22.09 13.28
CA LEU A 264 6.48 -21.33 12.58
C LEU A 264 5.77 -20.33 13.50
N GLU A 265 5.60 -20.66 14.78
CA GLU A 265 5.08 -19.74 15.80
C GLU A 265 6.06 -18.60 16.10
N THR A 266 7.37 -18.87 16.14
CA THR A 266 8.42 -17.84 16.26
C THR A 266 8.55 -16.95 15.01
N LEU A 267 8.04 -17.40 13.87
CA LEU A 267 7.95 -16.63 12.62
C LEU A 267 6.62 -15.88 12.46
N SER A 268 5.74 -15.90 13.48
CA SER A 268 4.58 -15.01 13.52
C SER A 268 5.07 -13.56 13.53
N PRO A 269 4.53 -12.66 12.67
CA PRO A 269 5.03 -11.31 12.59
C PRO A 269 4.77 -10.56 13.90
N GLU A 270 5.82 -10.24 14.63
CA GLU A 270 5.85 -9.11 15.57
C GLU A 270 5.49 -7.85 14.77
N GLY A 271 4.22 -7.43 14.81
CA GLY A 271 3.77 -6.22 14.10
C GLY A 271 2.32 -6.16 13.64
N LEU A 272 1.38 -6.91 14.24
CA LEU A 272 -0.04 -6.61 14.09
C LEU A 272 -0.45 -5.64 15.20
N ASP A 273 -0.70 -4.38 14.83
CA ASP A 273 -1.31 -3.39 15.71
C ASP A 273 -2.56 -3.99 16.38
N THR A 274 -2.57 -3.98 17.71
CA THR A 274 -3.71 -4.36 18.53
C THR A 274 -4.92 -3.52 18.14
N VAL A 275 -5.95 -4.16 17.60
CA VAL A 275 -7.24 -3.51 17.35
C VAL A 275 -7.86 -3.20 18.71
N GLU A 276 -7.92 -1.91 19.09
CA GLU A 276 -8.64 -1.46 20.28
C GLU A 276 -10.13 -1.77 20.11
N ILE A 277 -10.63 -2.74 20.89
CA ILE A 277 -12.06 -3.07 20.97
C ILE A 277 -12.71 -2.03 21.89
N PRO A 278 -13.68 -1.22 21.42
CA PRO A 278 -14.39 -0.29 22.27
C PRO A 278 -15.10 -1.04 23.40
N GLU A 279 -14.95 -0.57 24.64
CA GLU A 279 -15.69 -1.12 25.78
C GLU A 279 -17.19 -0.91 25.55
N GLY A 280 -17.89 -2.00 25.21
CA GLY A 280 -19.33 -2.02 25.05
C GLY A 280 -20.06 -1.96 26.39
N PRO A 281 -21.38 -1.68 26.39
CA PRO A 281 -22.19 -1.72 27.60
C PRO A 281 -22.11 -3.09 28.27
N THR A 282 -22.05 -3.10 29.60
CA THR A 282 -22.13 -4.33 30.41
C THR A 282 -23.45 -5.04 30.15
N VAL A 283 -23.38 -6.18 29.45
CA VAL A 283 -24.55 -7.03 29.17
C VAL A 283 -24.79 -7.91 30.40
N ASP A 284 -26.01 -7.88 30.94
CA ASP A 284 -26.43 -8.82 31.98
C ASP A 284 -26.52 -10.23 31.37
N LEU A 285 -25.63 -11.12 31.80
CA LEU A 285 -25.53 -12.51 31.31
C LEU A 285 -26.54 -13.45 31.97
N SER A 286 -27.33 -12.98 32.95
CA SER A 286 -28.27 -13.82 33.71
C SER A 286 -29.44 -14.34 32.87
N GLU A 287 -29.79 -13.65 31.78
CA GLU A 287 -30.83 -14.07 30.83
C GLU A 287 -30.27 -14.81 29.60
N TRP A 288 -28.97 -15.13 29.58
CA TRP A 288 -28.32 -15.76 28.43
C TRP A 288 -28.93 -17.14 28.13
N ARG A 289 -29.37 -17.32 26.87
CA ARG A 289 -29.84 -18.59 26.32
C ARG A 289 -28.91 -19.00 25.19
N GLU A 290 -28.61 -20.30 25.10
CA GLU A 290 -27.75 -20.85 24.04
C GLU A 290 -28.46 -20.84 22.68
N GLY A 291 -29.78 -20.75 22.68
CA GLY A 291 -30.58 -20.63 21.45
C GLY A 291 -30.73 -21.95 20.70
N VAL A 292 -30.49 -23.08 21.37
CA VAL A 292 -30.62 -24.45 20.87
C VAL A 292 -31.44 -25.34 21.80
N GLU A 293 -32.07 -24.78 22.83
CA GLU A 293 -32.76 -25.52 23.90
C GLU A 293 -33.86 -26.44 23.38
N ASP A 294 -34.64 -25.99 22.40
CA ASP A 294 -35.70 -26.75 21.73
C ASP A 294 -35.18 -27.91 20.86
N LEU A 295 -33.91 -27.86 20.44
CA LEU A 295 -33.29 -28.93 19.63
C LEU A 295 -32.61 -30.00 20.50
N ARG A 296 -32.39 -29.75 21.80
CA ARG A 296 -31.74 -30.71 22.71
C ARG A 296 -32.50 -32.02 22.86
N ALA A 297 -33.82 -31.99 22.68
CA ALA A 297 -34.68 -33.15 22.78
C ALA A 297 -34.69 -34.03 21.50
N LEU A 298 -34.11 -33.56 20.40
CA LEU A 298 -34.15 -34.26 19.12
C LEU A 298 -33.07 -35.34 19.03
N SER A 299 -33.45 -36.53 18.54
CA SER A 299 -32.50 -37.58 18.21
C SER A 299 -31.73 -37.26 16.93
N GLU A 300 -30.60 -37.94 16.71
CA GLU A 300 -29.81 -37.78 15.47
C GLU A 300 -30.65 -38.08 14.22
N ASP A 301 -31.48 -39.12 14.28
CA ASP A 301 -32.35 -39.53 13.18
C ASP A 301 -33.41 -38.46 12.86
N GLN A 302 -33.97 -37.84 13.90
CA GLN A 302 -34.89 -36.72 13.74
C GLN A 302 -34.18 -35.50 13.14
N LEU A 303 -32.94 -35.21 13.52
CA LEU A 303 -32.17 -34.11 12.92
C LEU A 303 -31.93 -34.34 11.42
N TRP A 304 -31.57 -35.56 11.03
CA TRP A 304 -31.39 -35.92 9.63
C TRP A 304 -32.68 -35.82 8.82
N GLU A 305 -33.80 -36.29 9.38
CA GLU A 305 -35.12 -36.15 8.78
C GLU A 305 -35.50 -34.66 8.62
N GLN A 306 -35.27 -33.85 9.66
CA GLN A 306 -35.58 -32.44 9.62
C GLN A 306 -34.73 -31.66 8.60
N LEU A 307 -33.45 -32.02 8.45
CA LEU A 307 -32.58 -31.48 7.40
C LEU A 307 -32.96 -31.96 5.99
N GLY A 308 -33.77 -33.02 5.88
CA GLY A 308 -34.21 -33.59 4.61
C GLY A 308 -33.19 -34.56 3.99
N PHE A 309 -32.37 -35.21 4.82
CA PHE A 309 -31.36 -36.18 4.38
C PHE A 309 -31.57 -37.55 5.06
N PRO A 310 -32.59 -38.32 4.66
CA PRO A 310 -32.91 -39.61 5.29
C PRO A 310 -31.78 -40.65 5.17
N ASN A 311 -30.88 -40.48 4.20
CA ASN A 311 -29.71 -41.35 4.01
C ASN A 311 -28.55 -41.04 4.97
N LYS A 312 -28.74 -40.11 5.92
CA LYS A 312 -27.74 -39.71 6.95
C LYS A 312 -26.38 -39.30 6.37
N ALA A 313 -26.43 -38.54 5.26
CA ALA A 313 -25.25 -38.03 4.58
C ALA A 313 -25.47 -36.56 4.20
N LEU A 314 -24.50 -35.71 4.50
CA LEU A 314 -24.52 -34.34 4.03
C LEU A 314 -24.29 -34.29 2.52
N PRO A 315 -24.99 -33.41 1.78
CA PRO A 315 -24.81 -33.29 0.35
C PRO A 315 -23.39 -32.79 0.02
N PHE A 316 -22.81 -33.29 -1.07
CA PHE A 316 -21.47 -32.93 -1.55
C PHE A 316 -20.30 -33.28 -0.61
N PHE A 317 -20.55 -33.87 0.56
CA PHE A 317 -19.50 -34.30 1.47
C PHE A 317 -18.86 -35.61 1.00
N GLN A 318 -17.58 -35.78 1.28
CA GLN A 318 -16.91 -37.06 1.10
C GLN A 318 -17.48 -38.08 2.09
N GLU A 319 -17.53 -39.35 1.68
CA GLU A 319 -17.99 -40.42 2.56
C GLU A 319 -16.90 -40.84 3.56
N TRP A 320 -15.64 -40.75 3.14
CA TRP A 320 -14.47 -41.16 3.88
C TRP A 320 -13.50 -40.00 4.04
N THR A 321 -12.69 -40.02 5.09
CA THR A 321 -11.63 -39.05 5.35
C THR A 321 -10.42 -39.75 5.94
N ASP A 322 -9.24 -39.17 5.73
CA ASP A 322 -8.02 -39.55 6.43
C ASP A 322 -8.05 -38.91 7.84
N PRO A 323 -8.02 -39.70 8.94
CA PRO A 323 -7.98 -39.18 10.30
C PRO A 323 -6.77 -38.27 10.54
N ASP A 324 -5.62 -38.68 9.99
CA ASP A 324 -4.32 -38.01 10.16
C ASP A 324 -4.12 -36.84 9.19
N ALA A 325 -5.02 -36.70 8.21
CA ALA A 325 -4.99 -35.67 7.18
C ALA A 325 -3.65 -35.58 6.42
N MET A 326 -2.95 -36.71 6.30
CA MET A 326 -1.70 -36.87 5.57
C MET A 326 -1.93 -36.97 4.06
N ILE A 327 -3.12 -37.42 3.66
CA ILE A 327 -3.53 -37.61 2.28
C ILE A 327 -4.43 -36.46 1.85
N GLU A 328 -3.98 -35.71 0.84
CA GLU A 328 -4.78 -34.64 0.25
C GLU A 328 -5.87 -35.21 -0.67
N SER A 329 -7.12 -35.14 -0.20
CA SER A 329 -8.34 -35.62 -0.87
C SER A 329 -8.58 -35.04 -2.26
N TRP A 330 -8.13 -33.80 -2.52
CA TRP A 330 -8.34 -33.11 -3.81
C TRP A 330 -7.20 -33.37 -4.81
N THR A 331 -6.70 -34.60 -4.83
CA THR A 331 -5.71 -35.09 -5.80
C THR A 331 -6.19 -36.40 -6.42
N ASP A 332 -5.71 -36.75 -7.62
CA ASP A 332 -6.09 -38.02 -8.26
C ASP A 332 -5.68 -39.22 -7.41
N ALA A 333 -4.56 -39.11 -6.67
CA ALA A 333 -4.08 -40.13 -5.76
C ALA A 333 -4.94 -40.22 -4.49
N GLY A 334 -5.29 -39.09 -3.88
CA GLY A 334 -6.12 -39.03 -2.68
C GLY A 334 -7.55 -39.51 -2.93
N GLU A 335 -8.15 -39.15 -4.07
CA GLU A 335 -9.48 -39.63 -4.45
C GLU A 335 -9.51 -41.15 -4.66
N LYS A 336 -8.49 -41.70 -5.31
CA LYS A 336 -8.32 -43.16 -5.44
C LYS A 336 -8.11 -43.84 -4.10
N TRP A 337 -7.30 -43.25 -3.22
CA TRP A 337 -7.08 -43.78 -1.87
C TRP A 337 -8.37 -43.81 -1.06
N LEU A 338 -9.15 -42.73 -1.09
CA LEU A 338 -10.44 -42.65 -0.40
C LEU A 338 -11.46 -43.66 -0.93
N GLN A 339 -11.36 -44.09 -2.18
CA GLN A 339 -12.18 -45.15 -2.76
C GLN A 339 -11.68 -46.56 -2.39
N THR A 340 -10.39 -46.71 -2.07
CA THR A 340 -9.77 -48.00 -1.74
C THR A 340 -10.03 -48.36 -0.26
N ALA A 341 -10.39 -49.62 0.02
CA ALA A 341 -10.86 -50.06 1.33
C ALA A 341 -9.78 -50.38 2.37
N ASP A 342 -8.56 -49.95 2.13
CA ASP A 342 -7.41 -50.32 2.95
C ASP A 342 -7.48 -49.61 4.31
N GLY A 343 -7.12 -50.33 5.37
CA GLY A 343 -7.29 -49.88 6.76
C GLY A 343 -6.53 -48.59 7.03
N GLY A 344 -7.26 -47.50 7.27
CA GLY A 344 -6.69 -46.17 7.55
C GLY A 344 -7.68 -45.02 7.32
N ARG A 345 -8.69 -45.21 6.46
CA ARG A 345 -9.77 -44.23 6.26
C ARG A 345 -10.86 -44.37 7.33
N GLU A 346 -11.40 -43.24 7.78
CA GLU A 346 -12.56 -43.17 8.67
C GLU A 346 -13.77 -42.58 7.93
N ARG A 347 -14.97 -42.95 8.38
CA ARG A 347 -16.20 -42.42 7.78
C ARG A 347 -16.41 -40.97 8.24
N LEU A 348 -16.59 -40.06 7.29
CA LEU A 348 -16.85 -38.66 7.59
C LEU A 348 -18.33 -38.46 7.92
N VAL A 349 -18.67 -38.54 9.20
CA VAL A 349 -20.03 -38.32 9.69
C VAL A 349 -20.04 -37.18 10.70
N PRO A 350 -20.90 -36.15 10.53
CA PRO A 350 -21.06 -35.11 11.53
C PRO A 350 -21.56 -35.67 12.86
N ARG A 351 -21.05 -35.15 13.97
CA ARG A 351 -21.57 -35.48 15.30
C ARG A 351 -22.92 -34.78 15.53
N TRP A 352 -23.71 -35.29 16.46
CA TRP A 352 -25.03 -34.75 16.82
C TRP A 352 -25.03 -33.22 17.01
N HIS A 353 -24.10 -32.66 17.77
CA HIS A 353 -24.02 -31.21 18.03
C HIS A 353 -23.66 -30.41 16.77
N GLN A 354 -22.95 -31.01 15.81
CA GLN A 354 -22.67 -30.38 14.52
C GLN A 354 -23.93 -30.30 13.66
N LEU A 355 -24.76 -31.35 13.68
CA LEU A 355 -26.07 -31.34 13.00
C LEU A 355 -27.02 -30.32 13.61
N VAL A 356 -27.07 -30.21 14.95
CA VAL A 356 -27.84 -29.17 15.65
C VAL A 356 -27.41 -27.77 15.21
N GLY A 357 -26.10 -27.52 15.16
CA GLY A 357 -25.56 -26.24 14.70
C GLY A 357 -25.95 -25.91 13.26
N ILE A 358 -25.82 -26.88 12.34
CA ILE A 358 -26.20 -26.71 10.93
C ILE A 358 -27.70 -26.41 10.81
N LEU A 359 -28.54 -27.21 11.47
CA LEU A 359 -30.00 -27.04 11.44
C LEU A 359 -30.42 -25.68 12.00
N ARG A 360 -29.84 -25.26 13.12
CA ARG A 360 -30.11 -23.95 13.71
C ARG A 360 -29.71 -22.81 12.79
N MET A 361 -28.53 -22.89 12.17
CA MET A 361 -28.07 -21.89 11.21
C MET A 361 -28.98 -21.83 9.98
N LEU A 362 -29.49 -22.96 9.49
CA LEU A 362 -30.48 -22.99 8.42
C LEU A 362 -31.80 -22.34 8.85
N GLN A 363 -32.36 -22.72 10.01
CA GLN A 363 -33.59 -22.11 10.53
C GLN A 363 -33.48 -20.59 10.60
N ARG A 364 -32.41 -20.08 11.23
CA ARG A 364 -32.16 -18.64 11.35
C ARG A 364 -31.88 -17.98 10.01
N GLY A 365 -31.20 -18.68 9.09
CA GLY A 365 -30.99 -18.22 7.72
C GLY A 365 -32.29 -18.01 6.94
N PHE A 366 -33.24 -18.94 7.07
CA PHE A 366 -34.60 -18.80 6.52
C PHE A 366 -35.36 -17.65 7.17
N ASP A 367 -35.14 -17.37 8.45
CA ASP A 367 -35.74 -16.26 9.21
C ASP A 367 -35.00 -14.92 9.06
N ARG A 368 -33.98 -14.84 8.19
CA ARG A 368 -33.12 -13.65 8.01
C ARG A 368 -32.45 -13.17 9.31
N GLN A 369 -32.09 -14.10 10.17
CA GLN A 369 -31.43 -13.84 11.44
C GLN A 369 -29.97 -14.30 11.39
N PRO A 370 -29.00 -13.40 11.65
CA PRO A 370 -27.60 -13.80 11.75
C PRO A 370 -27.37 -14.67 12.99
N VAL A 371 -26.40 -15.58 12.90
CA VAL A 371 -26.05 -16.50 13.99
C VAL A 371 -24.62 -16.26 14.44
N LEU A 372 -24.44 -16.14 15.76
CA LEU A 372 -23.13 -16.12 16.40
C LEU A 372 -22.88 -17.50 17.02
N VAL A 373 -21.86 -18.22 16.52
CA VAL A 373 -21.48 -19.53 17.03
C VAL A 373 -20.36 -19.36 18.05
N MET A 374 -20.66 -19.59 19.33
CA MET A 374 -19.72 -19.42 20.46
C MET A 374 -19.35 -20.75 21.13
N ASP A 375 -19.36 -21.85 20.38
CA ASP A 375 -18.97 -23.15 20.91
C ASP A 375 -17.48 -23.19 21.28
N GLY A 376 -17.12 -24.08 22.20
CA GLY A 376 -15.73 -24.36 22.59
C GLY A 376 -14.79 -24.64 21.41
N VAL A 377 -13.49 -24.37 21.62
CA VAL A 377 -12.44 -24.63 20.63
C VAL A 377 -12.35 -26.14 20.33
N GLY A 378 -12.15 -26.52 19.06
CA GLY A 378 -12.03 -27.92 18.65
C GLY A 378 -13.33 -28.71 18.46
N ILE A 379 -14.51 -28.12 18.72
CA ILE A 379 -15.81 -28.82 18.65
C ILE A 379 -16.29 -29.08 17.19
N GLY A 380 -15.61 -28.49 16.19
CA GLY A 380 -15.89 -28.68 14.77
C GLY A 380 -16.78 -27.60 14.15
N LYS A 381 -16.63 -26.35 14.59
CA LYS A 381 -17.30 -25.17 14.01
C LYS A 381 -17.07 -25.03 12.50
N THR A 382 -15.87 -25.37 12.03
CA THR A 382 -15.52 -25.34 10.60
C THR A 382 -16.40 -26.32 9.80
N LEU A 383 -16.62 -27.53 10.33
CA LEU A 383 -17.49 -28.52 9.71
C LEU A 383 -18.94 -28.02 9.67
N GLN A 384 -19.44 -27.41 10.76
CA GLN A 384 -20.79 -26.83 10.79
C GLN A 384 -20.96 -25.74 9.71
N ALA A 385 -19.98 -24.85 9.56
CA ALA A 385 -20.02 -23.78 8.55
C ALA A 385 -19.99 -24.34 7.11
N ILE A 386 -19.12 -25.32 6.84
CA ILE A 386 -19.04 -25.98 5.53
C ILE A 386 -20.33 -26.78 5.26
N GLY A 387 -20.88 -27.44 6.28
CA GLY A 387 -22.15 -28.15 6.22
C GLY A 387 -23.32 -27.23 5.86
N LEU A 388 -23.37 -26.03 6.45
CA LEU A 388 -24.35 -25.00 6.09
C LEU A 388 -24.24 -24.61 4.61
N ILE A 389 -23.03 -24.33 4.13
CA ILE A 389 -22.77 -23.96 2.73
C ILE A 389 -23.25 -25.05 1.77
N ALA A 390 -22.90 -26.31 2.08
CA ALA A 390 -23.29 -27.46 1.29
C ALA A 390 -24.81 -27.68 1.28
N CYS A 391 -25.46 -27.51 2.44
CA CYS A 391 -26.92 -27.60 2.54
C CYS A 391 -27.62 -26.51 1.72
N LEU A 392 -27.19 -25.25 1.80
CA LEU A 392 -27.77 -24.15 1.01
C LEU A 392 -27.65 -24.41 -0.50
N ALA A 393 -26.49 -24.87 -0.95
CA ALA A 393 -26.29 -25.26 -2.34
C ALA A 393 -27.24 -26.41 -2.75
N PHE A 394 -27.41 -27.42 -1.90
CA PHE A 394 -28.33 -28.52 -2.18
C PHE A 394 -29.78 -28.07 -2.20
N TYR A 395 -30.19 -27.26 -1.21
CA TYR A 395 -31.56 -26.76 -1.06
C TYR A 395 -31.98 -25.97 -2.29
N ARG A 396 -31.07 -25.15 -2.83
CA ARG A 396 -31.29 -24.44 -4.09
C ARG A 396 -31.54 -25.41 -5.25
N ASN A 397 -30.66 -26.40 -5.43
CA ASN A 397 -30.79 -27.41 -6.49
C ASN A 397 -32.05 -28.27 -6.32
N HIS A 398 -32.45 -28.56 -5.09
CA HIS A 398 -33.66 -29.30 -4.76
C HIS A 398 -34.91 -28.50 -5.12
N PHE A 399 -34.95 -27.21 -4.76
CA PHE A 399 -36.06 -26.32 -5.07
C PHE A 399 -36.21 -26.10 -6.58
N GLU A 400 -35.11 -25.94 -7.33
CA GLU A 400 -35.15 -25.85 -8.79
C GLU A 400 -35.81 -27.08 -9.45
N LYS A 401 -35.65 -28.27 -8.85
CA LYS A 401 -36.20 -29.52 -9.39
C LYS A 401 -37.62 -29.84 -8.91
N HIS A 402 -37.94 -29.53 -7.65
CA HIS A 402 -39.19 -29.99 -7.00
C HIS A 402 -40.15 -28.85 -6.66
N GLY A 403 -39.72 -27.59 -6.75
CA GLY A 403 -40.51 -26.41 -6.40
C GLY A 403 -40.67 -26.18 -4.89
N HIS A 404 -39.99 -26.96 -4.05
CA HIS A 404 -39.99 -26.80 -2.59
C HIS A 404 -38.63 -27.20 -1.99
N PHE A 405 -38.36 -26.74 -0.75
CA PHE A 405 -37.16 -27.14 -0.01
C PHE A 405 -37.32 -28.54 0.62
N PRO A 406 -36.23 -29.21 1.02
CA PRO A 406 -36.32 -30.51 1.67
C PRO A 406 -36.61 -30.40 3.18
N GLY A 407 -36.98 -31.52 3.82
CA GLY A 407 -37.15 -31.62 5.27
C GLY A 407 -38.22 -30.68 5.84
N ILE A 408 -37.97 -30.11 7.03
CA ILE A 408 -38.89 -29.16 7.69
C ILE A 408 -39.07 -27.85 6.92
N PHE A 409 -38.23 -27.60 5.93
CA PHE A 409 -38.25 -26.37 5.16
C PHE A 409 -39.20 -26.43 3.95
N ALA A 410 -39.81 -27.58 3.66
CA ALA A 410 -40.65 -27.77 2.47
C ALA A 410 -41.74 -26.71 2.29
N ASN A 411 -42.36 -26.27 3.38
CA ASN A 411 -43.41 -25.25 3.37
C ASN A 411 -42.91 -23.85 3.78
N ARG A 412 -41.59 -23.65 3.85
CA ARG A 412 -40.99 -22.37 4.23
C ARG A 412 -40.53 -21.59 3.01
N LYS A 413 -40.53 -20.27 3.15
CA LYS A 413 -39.99 -19.32 2.18
C LYS A 413 -38.64 -18.81 2.65
N TRP A 414 -37.69 -18.64 1.73
CA TRP A 414 -36.39 -18.11 2.08
C TRP A 414 -36.50 -16.61 2.41
N GLN A 415 -36.27 -16.23 3.67
CA GLN A 415 -36.29 -14.84 4.13
C GLN A 415 -37.58 -14.09 3.78
N GLU A 416 -38.72 -14.79 3.90
CA GLU A 416 -40.07 -14.30 3.57
C GLU A 416 -40.28 -13.95 2.08
N GLN A 417 -39.31 -14.21 1.21
CA GLN A 417 -39.41 -13.96 -0.22
C GLN A 417 -39.94 -15.18 -0.96
N GLU A 418 -40.79 -14.95 -1.96
CA GLU A 418 -41.23 -15.98 -2.89
C GLU A 418 -40.06 -16.45 -3.77
N GLY A 419 -39.96 -17.76 -3.95
CA GLY A 419 -38.96 -18.38 -4.81
C GLY A 419 -37.78 -18.98 -4.06
N ASN A 420 -36.68 -19.15 -4.79
CA ASN A 420 -35.52 -19.91 -4.35
C ASN A 420 -34.47 -19.04 -3.63
N ILE A 421 -33.54 -19.68 -2.92
CA ILE A 421 -32.34 -19.05 -2.35
C ILE A 421 -31.54 -18.40 -3.49
N PRO A 422 -31.12 -17.13 -3.40
CA PRO A 422 -30.36 -16.44 -4.47
C PRO A 422 -29.09 -17.18 -4.93
N ASP A 423 -28.77 -17.10 -6.23
CA ASP A 423 -27.54 -17.69 -6.80
C ASP A 423 -26.34 -16.76 -6.57
N GLY A 424 -25.79 -16.79 -5.37
CA GLY A 424 -24.65 -15.95 -4.98
C GLY A 424 -23.46 -16.76 -4.49
N PRO A 425 -22.21 -16.29 -4.70
CA PRO A 425 -21.04 -16.91 -4.12
C PRO A 425 -21.03 -16.77 -2.59
N VAL A 426 -20.33 -17.69 -1.93
CA VAL A 426 -20.11 -17.63 -0.48
C VAL A 426 -18.79 -16.95 -0.20
N ILE A 427 -18.76 -16.01 0.74
CA ILE A 427 -17.54 -15.35 1.20
C ILE A 427 -17.23 -15.82 2.62
N ILE A 428 -16.02 -16.36 2.80
CA ILE A 428 -15.47 -16.71 4.11
C ILE A 428 -14.33 -15.73 4.38
N VAL A 429 -14.43 -14.98 5.49
CA VAL A 429 -13.36 -14.07 5.94
C VAL A 429 -12.70 -14.66 7.17
N CYS A 430 -11.41 -14.96 7.08
CA CYS A 430 -10.64 -15.56 8.17
C CYS A 430 -9.35 -14.76 8.47
N PRO A 431 -8.77 -14.92 9.67
CA PRO A 431 -7.38 -14.53 9.93
C PRO A 431 -6.41 -15.14 8.91
N VAL A 432 -5.31 -14.44 8.60
CA VAL A 432 -4.33 -14.86 7.58
C VAL A 432 -3.77 -16.26 7.87
N ASN A 433 -3.43 -16.52 9.13
CA ASN A 433 -2.89 -17.81 9.59
C ASN A 433 -3.89 -18.97 9.49
N LEU A 434 -5.19 -18.71 9.39
CA LEU A 434 -6.21 -19.77 9.26
C LEU A 434 -6.59 -20.05 7.81
N GLN A 435 -6.07 -19.30 6.84
CA GLN A 435 -6.45 -19.45 5.43
C GLN A 435 -6.10 -20.85 4.88
N GLU A 436 -4.90 -21.35 5.18
CA GLU A 436 -4.49 -22.69 4.75
C GLU A 436 -5.31 -23.77 5.46
N GLN A 437 -5.59 -23.59 6.76
CA GLN A 437 -6.44 -24.51 7.52
C GLN A 437 -7.84 -24.58 6.91
N TRP A 438 -8.47 -23.43 6.62
CA TRP A 438 -9.77 -23.41 5.94
C TRP A 438 -9.73 -24.09 4.59
N THR A 439 -8.67 -23.86 3.80
CA THR A 439 -8.50 -24.51 2.50
C THR A 439 -8.41 -26.04 2.65
N ARG A 440 -7.60 -26.52 3.60
CA ARG A 440 -7.43 -27.95 3.88
C ARG A 440 -8.71 -28.59 4.38
N GLU A 441 -9.45 -27.95 5.30
CA GLU A 441 -10.71 -28.49 5.81
C GLU A 441 -11.81 -28.53 4.74
N ILE A 442 -11.92 -27.49 3.89
CA ILE A 442 -12.85 -27.51 2.75
C ILE A 442 -12.51 -28.66 1.81
N ARG A 443 -11.22 -28.84 1.48
CA ARG A 443 -10.76 -29.96 0.66
C ARG A 443 -11.01 -31.30 1.34
N ARG A 444 -10.83 -31.40 2.66
CA ARG A 444 -11.04 -32.62 3.45
C ARG A 444 -12.49 -33.04 3.51
N PHE A 445 -13.43 -32.10 3.60
CA PHE A 445 -14.84 -32.42 3.80
C PHE A 445 -15.65 -32.49 2.50
N LEU A 446 -15.41 -31.59 1.55
CA LEU A 446 -16.18 -31.55 0.30
C LEU A 446 -15.56 -32.44 -0.76
N GLN A 447 -16.39 -33.08 -1.59
CA GLN A 447 -15.93 -33.87 -2.72
C GLN A 447 -15.28 -32.95 -3.77
N ARG A 448 -14.18 -33.43 -4.37
CA ARG A 448 -13.49 -32.68 -5.42
C ARG A 448 -14.43 -32.41 -6.60
N GLY A 449 -14.37 -31.19 -7.14
CA GLY A 449 -15.20 -30.78 -8.28
C GLY A 449 -16.65 -30.46 -7.95
N THR A 450 -17.06 -30.51 -6.68
CA THR A 450 -18.41 -30.04 -6.27
C THR A 450 -18.46 -28.55 -5.94
N PHE A 451 -17.34 -27.98 -5.48
CA PHE A 451 -17.17 -26.56 -5.20
C PHE A 451 -15.82 -26.07 -5.72
N ASP A 452 -15.75 -24.80 -6.10
CA ASP A 452 -14.50 -24.13 -6.43
C ASP A 452 -14.11 -23.18 -5.29
N ILE A 453 -12.83 -23.22 -4.90
CA ILE A 453 -12.28 -22.34 -3.84
C ILE A 453 -11.40 -21.28 -4.50
N PHE A 454 -11.73 -20.01 -4.27
CA PHE A 454 -10.99 -18.86 -4.78
C PHE A 454 -10.31 -18.13 -3.63
N PRO A 455 -8.98 -18.29 -3.44
CA PRO A 455 -8.25 -17.51 -2.45
C PRO A 455 -8.19 -16.05 -2.90
N TYR A 456 -8.80 -15.16 -2.11
CA TYR A 456 -8.78 -13.71 -2.32
C TYR A 456 -7.73 -13.08 -1.41
N VAL A 457 -6.47 -13.13 -1.86
CA VAL A 457 -5.27 -12.70 -1.12
C VAL A 457 -4.44 -11.71 -1.96
N GLY A 458 -3.50 -11.00 -1.32
CA GLY A 458 -2.56 -10.10 -2.00
C GLY A 458 -2.91 -8.61 -1.94
N LYS A 459 -2.07 -7.79 -2.62
CA LYS A 459 -2.12 -6.31 -2.60
C LYS A 459 -3.29 -5.78 -3.44
N LEU A 460 -3.79 -4.57 -3.13
CA LEU A 460 -4.94 -3.95 -3.82
C LEU A 460 -4.81 -3.97 -5.36
N MET A 461 -3.62 -3.68 -5.89
CA MET A 461 -3.37 -3.62 -7.34
C MET A 461 -3.49 -4.97 -8.05
N SER A 462 -3.22 -6.10 -7.37
CA SER A 462 -3.38 -7.44 -7.95
C SER A 462 -4.82 -7.96 -7.87
N ARG A 463 -5.68 -7.32 -7.08
CA ARG A 463 -7.07 -7.75 -6.86
C ARG A 463 -7.99 -7.40 -8.04
N SER A 464 -7.72 -6.33 -8.78
CA SER A 464 -8.51 -5.98 -9.97
C SER A 464 -8.43 -7.06 -11.05
N THR A 465 -7.24 -7.64 -11.24
CA THR A 465 -7.03 -8.74 -12.19
C THR A 465 -7.58 -10.08 -11.70
N TRP A 466 -7.80 -10.24 -10.39
CA TRP A 466 -8.32 -11.50 -9.82
C TRP A 466 -9.75 -11.78 -10.28
N TRP A 467 -10.60 -10.74 -10.31
CA TRP A 467 -12.00 -10.86 -10.77
C TRP A 467 -12.09 -11.25 -12.24
N THR A 468 -11.18 -10.74 -13.08
CA THR A 468 -11.23 -10.94 -14.54
C THR A 468 -10.46 -12.16 -15.02
N ARG A 469 -9.44 -12.62 -14.28
CA ARG A 469 -8.61 -13.76 -14.68
C ARG A 469 -8.83 -15.02 -13.85
N GLY A 470 -9.19 -14.90 -12.57
CA GLY A 470 -9.38 -16.06 -11.69
C GLY A 470 -10.85 -16.46 -11.59
N TYR A 471 -11.69 -15.55 -11.10
CA TYR A 471 -13.09 -15.84 -10.77
C TYR A 471 -13.97 -16.19 -11.98
N THR A 472 -13.69 -15.58 -13.14
CA THR A 472 -14.43 -15.81 -14.40
C THR A 472 -14.11 -17.15 -15.07
N GLN A 473 -13.03 -17.83 -14.69
CA GLN A 473 -12.64 -19.13 -15.27
C GLN A 473 -13.47 -20.29 -14.72
N SER A 474 -14.17 -20.09 -13.60
CA SER A 474 -15.01 -21.12 -13.00
C SER A 474 -16.23 -21.43 -13.86
N HIS A 475 -16.46 -22.71 -14.10
CA HIS A 475 -17.68 -23.23 -14.72
C HIS A 475 -18.75 -23.62 -13.70
N GLN A 476 -18.45 -23.60 -12.40
CA GLN A 476 -19.43 -23.87 -11.35
C GLN A 476 -20.48 -22.76 -11.28
N PRO A 477 -21.74 -23.07 -10.91
CA PRO A 477 -22.73 -22.03 -10.61
C PRO A 477 -22.30 -21.18 -9.41
N ALA A 478 -22.82 -19.95 -9.29
CA ALA A 478 -22.30 -18.98 -8.31
C ALA A 478 -22.43 -19.51 -6.86
N HIS A 479 -23.54 -20.16 -6.51
CA HIS A 479 -23.77 -20.80 -5.20
C HIS A 479 -22.82 -21.95 -4.85
N ARG A 480 -21.94 -22.37 -5.78
CA ARG A 480 -20.88 -23.38 -5.55
C ARG A 480 -19.47 -22.80 -5.61
N ARG A 481 -19.34 -21.46 -5.60
CA ARG A 481 -18.06 -20.76 -5.55
C ARG A 481 -17.83 -20.21 -4.15
N ILE A 482 -16.72 -20.61 -3.54
CA ILE A 482 -16.30 -20.16 -2.21
C ILE A 482 -15.15 -19.18 -2.37
N ILE A 483 -15.34 -17.94 -1.97
CA ILE A 483 -14.30 -16.91 -1.93
C ILE A 483 -13.72 -16.89 -0.52
N LEU A 484 -12.44 -17.26 -0.39
CA LEU A 484 -11.73 -17.29 0.89
C LEU A 484 -10.85 -16.04 1.01
N ALA A 485 -11.30 -15.06 1.79
CA ALA A 485 -10.61 -13.79 2.01
C ALA A 485 -9.95 -13.72 3.38
N THR A 486 -8.89 -12.93 3.49
CA THR A 486 -8.21 -12.69 4.77
C THR A 486 -8.61 -11.33 5.37
N GLN A 487 -8.54 -11.20 6.69
CA GLN A 487 -8.88 -9.94 7.37
C GLN A 487 -8.06 -8.73 6.87
N SER A 488 -6.84 -8.94 6.41
CA SER A 488 -5.99 -7.89 5.82
C SER A 488 -6.55 -7.29 4.51
N VAL A 489 -7.59 -7.91 3.93
CA VAL A 489 -8.30 -7.42 2.75
C VAL A 489 -9.40 -6.41 3.12
N ARG A 490 -9.80 -6.32 4.40
CA ARG A 490 -10.98 -5.55 4.87
C ARG A 490 -10.95 -4.05 4.58
N VAL A 491 -9.81 -3.45 4.24
CA VAL A 491 -9.70 -2.02 3.90
C VAL A 491 -10.38 -1.66 2.55
N SER A 492 -11.04 -2.59 1.84
CA SER A 492 -11.54 -2.32 0.48
C SER A 492 -12.93 -2.88 0.14
N PHE A 493 -13.73 -3.33 1.11
CA PHE A 493 -15.12 -3.76 0.89
C PHE A 493 -16.17 -2.72 1.32
N ALA A 494 -15.82 -1.43 1.26
CA ALA A 494 -16.83 -0.38 1.26
C ALA A 494 -17.43 -0.32 -0.16
N ILE A 495 -18.61 -0.93 -0.33
CA ILE A 495 -19.53 -0.67 -1.45
C ILE A 495 -20.51 0.40 -0.97
#